data_AF-A0A3B9QD00-F1
#
_entry.id   AF-A0A3B9QD00-F1
#
_cell.length_a   1.000
_cell.length_b   1.000
_cell.length_c   1.000
_cell.angle_alpha   90.00
_cell.angle_beta   90.00
_cell.angle_gamma   90.00
#
_symmetry.space_group_name_H-M   'P 1'
#
loop_
_entity.id
_entity.type
_entity.pdbx_description
1 polymer ?
#
loop_
_entity_poly.entity_id
_entity_poly.type
_entity_poly.pdbx_seq_one_letter_code
_entity_poly.pdbx_strand_id
1 'polypeptide(L)'
;MSWLGVRRVQGAVQQQDTKQSLPVADIAYRILKERREPMKYKDLVEQVLEHRGVRPGQNLAKIKARIHTEINIDSRFVNQGSGLCGLREWTVKPQSYKVLEVPAGGRSNLGERLRKELSAVTEAEEDDYEEEPEDVDFPIDDEEVEEPEELE
;
A
#
# COMPACT_ATOMS: atom_id res chain seq x y z
N MET A 1 -45.58 27.31 -41.52
CA MET A 1 -44.65 27.75 -40.46
C MET A 1 -44.13 26.51 -39.75
N SER A 2 -42.84 26.24 -39.91
CA SER A 2 -42.16 25.02 -39.45
C SER A 2 -41.95 25.06 -37.94
N TRP A 3 -42.44 24.05 -37.22
CA TRP A 3 -42.11 23.82 -35.81
C TRP A 3 -41.06 22.70 -35.75
N LEU A 4 -39.79 23.08 -35.87
CA LEU A 4 -38.67 22.26 -35.43
C LEU A 4 -38.61 22.32 -33.89
N GLY A 5 -39.28 21.37 -33.24
CA GLY A 5 -39.22 21.18 -31.80
C GLY A 5 -38.09 20.22 -31.43
N VAL A 6 -37.01 20.77 -30.88
CA VAL A 6 -35.77 20.10 -30.47
C VAL A 6 -36.05 18.86 -29.61
N ARG A 7 -35.59 17.71 -30.09
CA ARG A 7 -35.63 16.43 -29.37
C ARG A 7 -34.67 16.53 -28.18
N ARG A 8 -35.20 16.75 -26.98
CA ARG A 8 -34.42 16.75 -25.74
C ARG A 8 -34.02 15.29 -25.43
N VAL A 9 -32.80 14.92 -25.78
CA VAL A 9 -32.14 13.74 -25.20
C VAL A 9 -31.77 14.08 -23.75
N GLN A 10 -32.67 13.78 -22.82
CA GLN A 10 -32.29 13.70 -21.41
C GLN A 10 -31.44 12.45 -21.25
N GLY A 11 -30.12 12.64 -21.31
CA GLY A 11 -29.17 11.66 -20.81
C GLY A 11 -29.55 11.36 -19.37
N ALA A 12 -29.92 10.11 -19.12
CA ALA A 12 -29.93 9.58 -17.77
C ALA A 12 -28.50 9.73 -17.23
N VAL A 13 -28.29 10.76 -16.41
CA VAL A 13 -27.18 10.76 -15.45
C VAL A 13 -27.47 9.55 -14.59
N GLN A 14 -26.80 8.44 -14.89
CA GLN A 14 -26.68 7.28 -14.03
C GLN A 14 -26.29 7.83 -12.66
N GLN A 15 -27.24 7.86 -11.75
CA GLN A 15 -26.97 8.12 -10.35
C GLN A 15 -26.12 6.95 -9.90
N GLN A 16 -24.81 7.15 -9.94
CA GLN A 16 -23.87 6.22 -9.35
C GLN A 16 -24.25 6.16 -7.87
N ASP A 17 -24.79 5.02 -7.44
CA ASP A 17 -25.01 4.71 -6.03
C ASP A 17 -23.62 4.59 -5.38
N THR A 18 -22.95 5.73 -5.19
CA THR A 18 -21.63 5.83 -4.59
C THR A 18 -21.79 5.80 -3.08
N LYS A 19 -22.38 4.73 -2.55
CA LYS A 19 -22.22 4.41 -1.13
C LYS A 19 -20.80 3.86 -0.96
N GLN A 20 -19.81 4.73 -1.18
CA GLN A 20 -18.39 4.40 -1.16
C GLN A 20 -18.03 3.96 0.26
N SER A 21 -17.96 2.65 0.47
CA SER A 21 -17.37 2.11 1.69
C SER A 21 -15.88 2.48 1.68
N LEU A 22 -15.40 3.12 2.75
CA LEU A 22 -14.00 3.50 2.86
C LEU A 22 -13.08 2.28 2.67
N PRO A 23 -11.94 2.41 1.95
CA PRO A 23 -10.95 1.35 1.82
C PRO A 23 -10.50 0.81 3.19
N VAL A 24 -10.12 -0.47 3.28
CA VAL A 24 -9.66 -1.10 4.53
C VAL A 24 -8.51 -0.31 5.13
N ALA A 25 -7.53 0.02 4.30
CA ALA A 25 -6.35 0.75 4.72
C ALA A 25 -6.69 2.16 5.23
N ASP A 26 -7.67 2.85 4.66
CA ASP A 26 -8.06 4.17 5.14
C ASP A 26 -8.78 4.11 6.49
N ILE A 27 -9.59 3.08 6.72
CA ILE A 27 -10.20 2.82 8.03
C ILE A 27 -9.10 2.53 9.07
N ALA A 28 -8.16 1.63 8.76
CA ALA A 28 -7.06 1.29 9.65
C ALA A 28 -6.17 2.52 9.94
N TYR A 29 -5.88 3.34 8.93
CA TYR A 29 -5.11 4.58 9.09
C TYR A 29 -5.81 5.55 10.04
N ARG A 30 -7.12 5.75 9.89
CA ARG A 30 -7.91 6.61 10.79
C ARG A 30 -7.90 6.12 12.24
N ILE A 31 -8.09 4.82 12.46
CA ILE A 31 -8.05 4.22 13.81
C ILE A 31 -6.70 4.52 14.48
N LEU A 32 -5.59 4.25 13.79
CA LEU A 32 -4.26 4.54 14.32
C LEU A 32 -4.03 6.04 14.53
N LYS A 33 -4.51 6.90 13.62
CA LYS A 33 -4.36 8.36 13.72
C LYS A 33 -5.14 8.94 14.90
N GLU A 34 -6.34 8.43 15.16
CA GLU A 34 -7.18 8.81 16.30
C GLU A 34 -6.53 8.36 17.62
N ARG A 35 -5.99 7.14 17.65
CA ARG A 35 -5.33 6.57 18.83
C ARG A 35 -3.98 7.23 19.15
N ARG A 36 -3.25 7.68 18.14
CA ARG A 36 -1.90 8.30 18.22
C ARG A 36 -0.81 7.42 18.85
N GLU A 37 -1.05 6.12 18.94
CA GLU A 37 -0.11 5.15 19.47
C GLU A 37 -0.18 3.82 18.68
N PRO A 38 0.91 3.04 18.67
CA PRO A 38 0.90 1.69 18.11
C PRO A 38 -0.02 0.78 18.92
N MET A 39 -0.68 -0.16 18.24
CA MET A 39 -1.58 -1.12 18.88
C MET A 39 -1.36 -2.53 18.34
N LYS A 40 -1.87 -3.54 19.04
CA LYS A 40 -1.77 -4.92 18.58
C LYS A 40 -2.47 -5.08 17.24
N TYR A 41 -1.81 -5.77 16.32
CA TYR A 41 -2.34 -5.98 14.98
C TYR A 41 -3.71 -6.68 14.98
N LYS A 42 -3.89 -7.69 15.87
CA LYS A 42 -5.17 -8.39 16.02
C LYS A 42 -6.31 -7.44 16.35
N ASP A 43 -6.09 -6.57 17.34
CA ASP A 43 -7.06 -5.57 17.78
C ASP A 43 -7.37 -4.56 16.66
N LEU A 44 -6.37 -4.22 15.82
CA LEU A 44 -6.56 -3.32 14.68
C LEU A 44 -7.48 -3.94 13.63
N VAL A 45 -7.25 -5.21 13.29
CA VAL A 45 -8.11 -5.96 12.36
C VAL A 45 -9.55 -6.06 12.88
N GLU A 46 -9.72 -6.27 14.19
CA GLU A 46 -11.04 -6.34 14.82
C GLU A 46 -11.78 -4.98 14.76
N GLN A 47 -11.12 -3.88 15.08
CA GLN A 47 -11.73 -2.55 14.98
C GLN A 47 -12.09 -2.18 13.54
N VAL A 48 -11.26 -2.55 12.56
CA VAL A 48 -11.56 -2.32 11.14
C VAL A 48 -12.78 -3.14 10.69
N LEU A 49 -12.88 -4.38 11.16
CA LEU A 49 -14.00 -5.26 10.89
C LEU A 49 -15.31 -4.72 11.49
N GLU A 50 -15.27 -4.24 12.73
CA GLU A 50 -16.40 -3.58 13.41
C GLU A 50 -16.85 -2.33 12.64
N HIS A 51 -15.89 -1.49 12.21
CA HIS A 51 -16.19 -0.27 11.46
C HIS A 51 -16.80 -0.54 10.07
N ARG A 52 -16.50 -1.68 9.45
CA ARG A 52 -17.12 -2.09 8.18
C ARG A 52 -18.54 -2.64 8.36
N GLY A 53 -18.83 -3.21 9.52
CA GLY A 53 -20.08 -3.93 9.78
C GLY A 53 -20.12 -5.26 9.02
N VAL A 54 -20.34 -6.35 9.75
CA VAL A 54 -20.46 -7.68 9.15
C VAL A 54 -21.94 -7.99 8.94
N ARG A 55 -22.32 -8.41 7.73
CA ARG A 55 -23.70 -8.84 7.45
C ARG A 55 -23.90 -10.30 7.88
N PRO A 56 -25.11 -10.69 8.32
CA PRO A 56 -25.40 -12.08 8.63
C PRO A 56 -25.14 -12.98 7.40
N GLY A 57 -24.53 -14.14 7.63
CA GLY A 57 -24.16 -15.11 6.59
C GLY A 57 -22.81 -14.88 5.90
N GLN A 58 -22.07 -13.81 6.23
CA GLN A 58 -20.72 -13.61 5.70
C GLN A 58 -19.67 -14.47 6.43
N ASN A 59 -18.71 -15.00 5.67
CA ASN A 59 -17.57 -15.71 6.23
C ASN A 59 -16.59 -14.72 6.88
N LEU A 60 -16.60 -14.69 8.21
CA LEU A 60 -15.77 -13.79 9.01
C LEU A 60 -14.27 -14.00 8.78
N ALA A 61 -13.84 -15.26 8.65
CA ALA A 61 -12.43 -15.60 8.44
C ALA A 61 -11.92 -15.04 7.09
N LYS A 62 -12.72 -15.16 6.03
CA LYS A 62 -12.40 -14.60 4.71
C LYS A 62 -12.28 -13.08 4.75
N ILE A 63 -13.17 -12.39 5.47
CA ILE A 63 -13.12 -10.93 5.61
C ILE A 63 -11.88 -10.51 6.42
N LYS A 64 -11.60 -11.18 7.55
CA LYS A 64 -10.39 -10.93 8.36
C LYS A 64 -9.11 -11.15 7.55
N ALA A 65 -9.03 -12.21 6.76
CA ALA A 65 -7.88 -12.49 5.89
C ALA A 65 -7.69 -11.37 4.84
N ARG A 66 -8.78 -10.91 4.21
CA ARG A 66 -8.73 -9.78 3.29
C ARG A 66 -8.23 -8.50 3.96
N ILE A 67 -8.75 -8.19 5.16
CA ILE A 67 -8.31 -7.01 5.92
C ILE A 67 -6.80 -7.11 6.21
N HIS A 68 -6.33 -8.28 6.63
CA HIS A 68 -4.93 -8.52 6.92
C HIS A 68 -4.04 -8.25 5.70
N THR A 69 -4.42 -8.79 4.54
CA THR A 69 -3.68 -8.59 3.29
C THR A 69 -3.67 -7.12 2.86
N GLU A 70 -4.81 -6.42 2.90
CA GLU A 70 -4.88 -5.00 2.53
C GLU A 70 -4.03 -4.11 3.46
N ILE A 71 -3.98 -4.38 4.77
CA ILE A 71 -3.13 -3.63 5.71
C ILE A 71 -1.65 -3.92 5.46
N ASN A 72 -1.28 -5.18 5.19
CA ASN A 72 0.13 -5.56 5.05
C ASN A 72 0.77 -5.09 3.74
N ILE A 73 -0.02 -4.96 2.67
CA ILE A 73 0.47 -4.44 1.38
C ILE A 73 0.61 -2.91 1.43
N ASP A 74 -0.16 -2.22 2.28
CA ASP A 74 -0.14 -0.76 2.34
C ASP A 74 1.11 -0.24 3.08
N SER A 75 1.92 0.55 2.37
CA SER A 75 3.21 1.05 2.85
C SER A 75 3.11 2.06 3.99
N ARG A 76 1.92 2.61 4.30
CA ARG A 76 1.72 3.57 5.41
C ARG A 76 1.83 2.89 6.77
N PHE A 77 1.63 1.58 6.85
CA PHE A 77 1.73 0.82 8.09
C PHE A 77 3.14 0.27 8.29
N VAL A 78 3.57 0.22 9.54
CA VAL A 78 4.85 -0.36 9.94
C VAL A 78 4.66 -1.26 11.15
N ASN A 79 5.34 -2.40 11.14
CA ASN A 79 5.44 -3.26 12.31
C ASN A 79 6.50 -2.69 13.25
N GLN A 80 6.12 -2.35 14.48
CA GLN A 80 7.03 -1.80 15.49
C GLN A 80 7.64 -2.87 16.41
N GLY A 81 7.46 -4.15 16.07
CA GLY A 81 7.87 -5.28 16.90
C GLY A 81 6.76 -5.75 17.84
N SER A 82 6.92 -6.96 18.39
CA SER A 82 5.99 -7.56 19.37
C SER A 82 4.52 -7.63 18.91
N GLY A 83 4.28 -7.70 17.60
CA GLY A 83 2.94 -7.72 17.02
C GLY A 83 2.20 -6.38 17.07
N LEU A 84 2.92 -5.26 17.29
CA LEU A 84 2.38 -3.92 17.25
C LEU A 84 2.44 -3.33 15.84
N CYS A 85 1.34 -2.73 15.41
CA CYS A 85 1.21 -1.98 14.18
C CYS A 85 1.12 -0.49 14.50
N GLY A 86 1.88 0.32 13.76
CA GLY A 86 1.83 1.77 13.83
C GLY A 86 1.91 2.41 12.46
N LEU A 87 1.90 3.74 12.42
CA LEU A 87 2.04 4.50 11.19
C LEU A 87 3.50 4.83 10.88
N ARG A 88 3.88 4.76 9.60
CA ARG A 88 5.22 5.11 9.12
C ARG A 88 5.60 6.55 9.50
N GLU A 89 4.65 7.48 9.43
CA GLU A 89 4.83 8.89 9.83
C GLU A 89 5.37 9.05 11.27
N TRP A 90 5.10 8.11 12.18
CA TRP A 90 5.63 8.16 13.55
C TRP A 90 7.09 7.74 13.65
N THR A 91 7.60 7.04 12.63
CA THR A 91 8.96 6.50 12.57
C THR A 91 9.90 7.35 11.73
N VAL A 92 9.37 8.28 10.92
CA VAL A 92 10.21 9.22 10.15
C VAL A 92 10.86 10.18 11.14
N LYS A 93 12.10 9.85 11.53
CA LYS A 93 12.96 10.80 12.22
C LYS A 93 13.11 12.03 11.32
N PRO A 94 13.03 13.26 11.86
CA PRO A 94 13.40 14.44 11.08
C PRO A 94 14.81 14.19 10.53
N GLN A 95 15.01 14.46 9.23
CA GLN A 95 16.34 14.39 8.62
C GLN A 95 17.28 15.19 9.53
N SER A 96 18.20 14.51 10.20
CA SER A 96 19.26 15.21 10.91
C SER A 96 20.08 15.88 9.83
N TYR A 97 19.93 17.19 9.68
CA TYR A 97 20.91 17.98 8.96
C TYR A 97 22.23 17.69 9.69
N LYS A 98 23.13 16.92 9.07
CA LYS A 98 24.49 16.79 9.59
C LYS A 98 25.06 18.19 9.49
N VAL A 99 25.11 18.93 10.60
CA VAL A 99 25.94 20.12 10.71
C VAL A 99 27.35 19.61 10.49
N LEU A 100 27.90 19.84 9.30
CA LEU A 100 29.32 19.69 9.07
C LEU A 100 29.97 20.72 9.98
N GLU A 101 30.42 20.29 11.16
CA GLU A 101 31.33 21.10 11.97
C GLU A 101 32.58 21.31 11.13
N VAL A 102 32.71 22.49 10.54
CA VAL A 102 33.93 22.91 9.87
C VAL A 102 34.93 23.17 11.00
N PRO A 103 35.99 22.35 11.18
CA PRO A 103 37.00 22.66 12.17
C PRO A 103 37.61 24.01 11.81
N ALA A 104 37.64 24.91 12.79
CA ALA A 104 38.24 26.23 12.67
C ALA A 104 39.77 26.09 12.55
N GLY A 105 40.26 25.74 11.36
CA GLY A 105 41.69 25.66 11.08
C GLY A 105 42.01 24.69 9.94
N GLY A 106 42.10 25.20 8.72
CA GLY A 106 42.59 24.42 7.57
C GLY A 106 42.06 24.92 6.23
N ARG A 107 42.49 26.12 5.79
CA ARG A 107 42.34 26.53 4.40
C ARG A 107 43.41 25.84 3.55
N SER A 108 43.00 24.80 2.84
CA SER A 108 43.59 24.13 1.65
C SER A 108 43.24 22.65 1.80
N ASN A 109 42.16 22.09 1.24
CA ASN A 109 41.88 21.85 -0.18
C ASN A 109 40.43 21.35 -0.32
N LEU A 110 39.48 22.02 0.34
CA LEU A 110 38.07 21.58 0.39
C LEU A 110 37.45 21.45 -1.02
N GLY A 111 37.84 22.33 -1.94
CA GLY A 111 37.36 22.29 -3.33
C GLY A 111 37.83 21.08 -4.13
N GLU A 112 39.02 20.54 -3.87
CA GLU A 112 39.52 19.33 -4.56
C GLU A 112 38.90 18.06 -3.97
N ARG A 113 38.73 18.01 -2.63
CA ARG A 113 38.05 16.88 -1.98
C ARG A 113 36.59 16.79 -2.44
N LEU A 114 35.89 17.92 -2.51
CA LEU A 114 34.51 17.95 -2.97
C LEU A 114 34.38 17.56 -4.45
N ARG A 115 35.31 17.99 -5.32
CA ARG A 115 35.31 17.54 -6.73
C ARG A 115 35.56 16.04 -6.86
N LYS A 116 36.42 15.46 -6.02
CA LYS A 116 36.71 14.02 -6.06
C LYS A 116 35.58 13.16 -5.49
N GLU A 117 34.86 13.64 -4.47
CA GLU A 117 33.65 12.97 -4.00
C GLU A 117 32.51 13.07 -5.02
N LEU A 118 32.37 14.21 -5.70
CA LEU A 118 31.32 14.37 -6.71
C LEU A 118 31.56 13.50 -7.95
N SER A 119 32.81 13.27 -8.37
CA SER A 119 33.12 12.34 -9.47
C SER A 119 32.92 10.87 -9.09
N ALA A 120 33.13 10.50 -7.82
CA ALA A 120 32.92 9.13 -7.35
C ALA A 120 31.43 8.74 -7.26
N VAL A 121 30.52 9.71 -7.11
CA VAL A 121 29.06 9.46 -7.09
C VAL A 121 28.50 9.26 -8.51
N THR A 122 29.18 9.74 -9.56
CA THR A 122 28.72 9.58 -10.96
C THR A 122 29.15 8.27 -11.63
N GLU A 123 30.09 7.52 -11.05
CA GLU A 123 30.58 6.23 -11.58
C GLU A 123 30.03 5.01 -10.79
N ALA A 124 29.00 5.19 -9.97
CA ALA A 124 28.32 4.08 -9.31
C ALA A 124 27.31 3.44 -10.27
N GLU A 125 27.82 2.50 -11.06
CA GLU A 125 27.16 1.36 -11.71
C GLU A 125 25.89 1.65 -12.50
N GLU A 126 26.08 1.78 -13.82
CA GLU A 126 25.10 1.37 -14.82
C GLU A 126 24.98 -0.16 -14.72
N ASP A 127 24.18 -0.63 -13.77
CA ASP A 127 23.80 -2.04 -13.66
C ASP A 127 22.89 -2.34 -14.87
N ASP A 128 23.51 -2.89 -15.91
CA ASP A 128 22.89 -3.38 -17.14
C ASP A 128 22.03 -4.60 -16.79
N TYR A 129 20.77 -4.36 -16.40
CA TYR A 129 19.77 -5.40 -16.27
C TYR A 129 19.41 -5.90 -17.67
N GLU A 130 20.17 -6.88 -18.18
CA GLU A 130 19.74 -7.71 -19.30
C GLU A 130 18.67 -8.69 -18.76
N GLU A 131 17.41 -8.27 -18.80
CA GLU A 131 16.26 -9.09 -18.41
C GLU A 131 15.97 -10.10 -19.54
N GLU A 132 16.56 -11.30 -19.42
CA GLU A 132 16.19 -12.44 -20.25
C GLU A 132 14.80 -12.94 -19.77
N PRO A 133 13.79 -13.02 -20.65
CA PRO A 133 12.50 -13.57 -20.25
C PRO A 133 12.64 -15.08 -20.05
N GLU A 134 12.69 -15.52 -18.80
CA GLU A 134 12.46 -16.93 -18.49
C GLU A 134 10.97 -17.24 -18.75
N ASP A 135 10.71 -17.97 -19.83
CA ASP A 135 9.43 -18.62 -20.10
C ASP A 135 9.15 -19.62 -18.97
N VAL A 136 8.45 -19.16 -17.94
CA VAL A 136 7.95 -20.02 -16.87
C VAL A 136 6.84 -20.91 -17.44
N ASP A 137 7.23 -22.10 -17.88
CA ASP A 137 6.30 -23.18 -18.22
C ASP A 137 5.57 -23.59 -16.94
N PHE A 138 4.33 -23.12 -16.79
CA PHE A 138 3.43 -23.61 -15.75
C PHE A 138 3.04 -25.04 -16.12
N PRO A 139 3.42 -26.08 -15.34
CA PRO A 139 2.76 -27.36 -15.47
C PRO A 139 1.29 -27.14 -15.10
N ILE A 140 0.43 -27.27 -16.11
CA ILE A 140 -1.01 -27.47 -15.92
C ILE A 140 -1.13 -28.85 -15.28
N ASP A 141 -1.24 -28.88 -13.96
CA ASP A 141 -1.68 -30.06 -13.24
C ASP A 141 -3.18 -30.17 -13.45
N ASP A 142 -3.52 -30.90 -14.51
CA ASP A 142 -4.86 -31.37 -14.85
C ASP A 142 -5.21 -32.49 -13.84
N GLU A 143 -5.41 -32.12 -12.57
CA GLU A 143 -5.89 -33.05 -11.56
C GLU A 143 -7.43 -33.13 -11.66
N GLU A 144 -7.87 -34.27 -12.17
CA GLU A 144 -9.24 -34.70 -12.42
C GLU A 144 -10.28 -34.20 -11.39
N VAL A 145 -11.37 -33.66 -11.93
CA VAL A 145 -12.66 -33.58 -11.23
C VAL A 145 -13.23 -34.99 -11.16
N GLU A 146 -13.06 -35.70 -10.03
CA GLU A 146 -13.92 -36.84 -9.70
C GLU A 146 -15.26 -36.32 -9.17
N GLU A 147 -16.31 -36.50 -9.98
CA GLU A 147 -17.71 -36.30 -9.58
C GLU A 147 -18.08 -37.27 -8.44
N PRO A 148 -18.80 -36.85 -7.39
CA PRO A 148 -19.37 -37.80 -6.45
C PRO A 148 -20.55 -38.52 -7.12
N GLU A 149 -20.42 -39.83 -7.34
CA GLU A 149 -21.55 -40.70 -7.69
C GLU A 149 -22.62 -40.65 -6.57
N GLU A 150 -23.82 -40.16 -6.91
CA GLU A 150 -25.04 -40.44 -6.16
C GLU A 150 -25.33 -41.95 -6.25
N LEU A 151 -25.24 -42.64 -5.11
CA LEU A 151 -25.80 -43.99 -4.95
C LEU A 151 -27.22 -43.87 -4.38
N GLU A 152 -28.21 -44.28 -5.17
CA GLU A 152 -29.57 -44.64 -4.71
C GLU A 152 -29.58 -45.93 -3.88
#